data_AF-A0A7V8SYZ8-F1
#
_entry.id   AF-A0A7V8SYZ8-F1
#
_cell.length_a   1.000
_cell.length_b   1.000
_cell.length_c   1.000
_cell.angle_alpha   90.00
_cell.angle_beta   90.00
_cell.angle_gamma   90.00
#
_symmetry.space_group_name_H-M   'P 1'
#
loop_
_entity.id
_entity.type
_entity.pdbx_description
1 polymer ?
#
loop_
_entity_poly.entity_id
_entity_poly.type
_entity_poly.pdbx_seq_one_letter_code
_entity_poly.pdbx_strand_id
1 'polypeptide(L)' 'LPSGVKFYGFGTVPNGTSRQAFFTDGQEVYVVAEGEVFLQRYRILRIGNASVEFEEISSGRTASAPLEEQAGGSP' A
#
# COMPACT_ATOMS: atom_id res chain seq x y z
N LEU A 1 -1.83 -7.01 -6.23
CA LEU A 1 -1.42 -7.46 -4.88
C LEU A 1 -1.61 -8.96 -4.80
N PRO A 2 -0.86 -9.68 -3.93
CA PRO A 2 -1.13 -11.10 -3.68
C PRO A 2 -2.56 -11.29 -3.16
N SER A 3 -3.15 -12.45 -3.42
CA SER A 3 -4.50 -12.79 -2.97
C SER A 3 -4.61 -12.65 -1.46
N GLY A 4 -5.49 -11.78 -0.99
CA GLY A 4 -5.73 -11.51 0.43
C GLY A 4 -5.14 -10.19 0.93
N VAL A 5 -4.11 -9.64 0.28
CA VAL A 5 -3.53 -8.35 0.70
C VAL A 5 -4.29 -7.18 0.08
N LYS A 6 -4.70 -6.25 0.94
CA LYS A 6 -5.46 -5.05 0.59
C LYS A 6 -4.72 -3.80 0.99
N PHE A 7 -4.84 -2.75 0.20
CA PHE A 7 -4.44 -1.40 0.57
C PHE A 7 -5.60 -0.77 1.35
N TYR A 8 -5.46 -0.60 2.66
CA TYR A 8 -6.57 -0.19 3.53
C TYR A 8 -6.42 1.23 4.11
N GLY A 9 -5.29 1.88 3.87
CA GLY A 9 -5.10 3.27 4.27
C GLY A 9 -3.72 3.81 3.91
N PHE A 10 -3.53 5.10 4.10
CA PHE A 10 -2.21 5.74 4.04
C PHE A 10 -2.07 6.80 5.12
N GLY A 11 -0.84 7.10 5.48
CA GLY A 11 -0.48 8.13 6.44
C GLY A 11 0.64 9.01 5.91
N THR A 12 0.74 10.21 6.45
CA THR A 12 1.87 11.11 6.24
C THR A 12 2.68 11.16 7.53
N VAL A 13 3.99 10.95 7.43
CA VAL A 13 4.86 11.11 8.60
C VAL A 13 5.00 12.61 8.93
N PRO A 14 4.94 13.00 10.22
CA PRO A 14 4.88 14.42 10.63
C PRO A 14 6.11 15.25 10.23
N ASN A 15 7.22 14.61 9.85
CA ASN A 15 8.50 15.27 9.60
C ASN A 15 8.94 15.17 8.12
N GLY A 16 8.09 14.67 7.22
CA GLY A 16 8.49 14.43 5.83
C GLY A 16 7.34 14.46 4.82
N THR A 17 7.69 14.69 3.56
CA THR A 17 6.79 14.57 2.40
C THR A 17 6.45 13.11 2.09
N SER A 18 7.16 12.17 2.70
CA SER A 18 7.02 10.74 2.46
C SER A 18 5.70 10.20 3.00
N ARG A 19 4.95 9.54 2.13
CA ARG A 19 3.73 8.82 2.49
C ARG A 19 4.08 7.40 2.90
N GLN A 20 3.27 6.84 3.79
CA GLN A 20 3.30 5.43 4.17
C GLN A 20 1.96 4.80 3.80
N ALA A 21 2.02 3.65 3.14
CA ALA A 21 0.86 2.86 2.79
C ALA A 21 0.67 1.79 3.85
N PHE A 22 -0.58 1.58 4.22
CA PHE A 22 -1.01 0.54 5.13
C PHE A 22 -1.66 -0.58 4.31
N PHE A 23 -1.07 -1.76 4.39
CA PHE A 23 -1.58 -2.97 3.79
C PHE A 23 -2.02 -3.95 4.88
N THR A 24 -3.00 -4.78 4.58
CA THR A 24 -3.41 -5.85 5.49
C THR A 24 -3.77 -7.10 4.71
N ASP A 25 -3.47 -8.27 5.26
CA ASP A 25 -3.98 -9.57 4.80
C ASP A 25 -5.21 -10.05 5.60
N GLY A 26 -5.71 -9.22 6.53
CA GLY A 26 -6.78 -9.55 7.47
C GLY A 26 -6.30 -10.11 8.80
N GLN A 27 -5.02 -10.45 8.94
CA GLN A 27 -4.41 -10.90 10.20
C GLN A 27 -3.41 -9.86 10.72
N GLU A 28 -2.58 -9.34 9.84
CA GLU A 28 -1.52 -8.39 10.15
C GLU A 28 -1.65 -7.12 9.32
N VAL A 29 -0.98 -6.07 9.80
CA VAL A 29 -0.88 -4.77 9.15
C VAL A 29 0.58 -4.53 8.79
N TYR A 30 0.82 -4.18 7.54
CA TYR A 30 2.13 -3.83 6.99
C TYR A 30 2.15 -2.34 6.69
N VAL A 31 3.18 -1.64 7.17
CA VAL A 31 3.41 -0.22 6.89
C VAL A 31 4.63 -0.09 5.98
N VAL A 32 4.46 0.55 4.82
CA VAL A 32 5.49 0.57 3.77
C VAL A 32 5.54 1.94 3.12
N ALA A 33 6.72 2.54 2.99
CA ALA A 33 6.90 3.84 2.34
C ALA A 33 7.08 3.73 0.81
N GLU A 34 6.97 4.84 0.10
CA GLU A 34 7.38 4.93 -1.31
C GLU A 34 8.87 4.55 -1.46
N GLY A 35 9.17 3.69 -2.44
CA GLY A 35 10.50 3.14 -2.70
C GLY A 35 10.83 1.87 -1.90
N GLU A 36 10.08 1.56 -0.85
CA GLU A 36 10.30 0.35 -0.03
C GLU A 36 9.70 -0.90 -0.66
N VAL A 37 10.23 -2.05 -0.24
CA VAL A 37 9.82 -3.37 -0.69
C VAL A 37 8.99 -4.07 0.39
N PHE A 38 7.79 -4.51 0.03
CA PHE A 38 6.92 -5.31 0.89
C PHE A 38 6.83 -6.76 0.42
N LEU A 39 6.71 -7.67 1.38
CA LEU A 39 6.70 -9.14 1.17
C LEU A 39 7.87 -9.64 0.32
N GLN A 40 9.00 -8.92 0.34
CA GLN A 40 10.21 -9.19 -0.47
C GLN A 40 9.97 -9.33 -1.98
N ARG A 41 8.81 -8.91 -2.48
CA ARG A 41 8.37 -9.15 -3.86
C ARG A 41 7.92 -7.89 -4.57
N TYR A 42 7.38 -6.93 -3.84
CA TYR A 42 6.73 -5.77 -4.44
C TYR A 42 7.35 -4.49 -3.92
N ARG A 43 7.74 -3.58 -4.81
CA ARG A 43 8.21 -2.24 -4.47
C ARG A 43 7.05 -1.25 -4.58
N ILE A 44 6.84 -0.41 -3.58
CA ILE A 44 5.90 0.72 -3.68
C ILE A 44 6.52 1.80 -4.56
N LEU A 45 5.83 2.18 -5.62
CA LEU A 45 6.27 3.24 -6.51
C LEU A 45 5.68 4.58 -6.09
N ARG A 46 4.38 4.59 -5.77
CA ARG A 46 3.66 5.81 -5.42
C ARG A 46 2.43 5.54 -4.57
N ILE A 47 2.19 6.38 -3.58
CA ILE A 47 1.03 6.32 -2.68
C ILE A 47 0.12 7.51 -2.99
N GLY A 48 -0.92 7.24 -3.76
CA GLY A 48 -1.97 8.19 -4.06
C GLY A 48 -3.00 8.31 -2.93
N ASN A 49 -3.94 9.24 -3.10
CA ASN A 49 -5.03 9.43 -2.13
C ASN A 49 -6.11 8.34 -2.21
N ALA A 50 -6.21 7.66 -3.36
CA ALA A 50 -7.27 6.67 -3.64
C ALA A 50 -6.72 5.33 -4.15
N SER A 51 -5.41 5.24 -4.38
CA SER A 51 -4.76 4.03 -4.87
C SER A 51 -3.27 4.06 -4.57
N VAL A 52 -2.64 2.89 -4.63
CA VAL A 52 -1.20 2.71 -4.51
C VAL A 52 -0.67 2.03 -5.75
N GLU A 53 0.41 2.58 -6.31
CA GLU A 53 1.14 2.03 -7.44
C GLU A 53 2.33 1.22 -6.91
N PHE A 54 2.53 0.02 -7.45
CA PHE A 54 3.59 -0.88 -7.05
C PHE A 54 4.14 -1.66 -8.25
N GLU A 55 5.36 -2.15 -8.11
CA GLU A 55 6.05 -2.99 -9.08
C GLU A 55 6.33 -4.37 -8.46
N GLU A 56 6.07 -5.43 -9.20
CA GLU A 56 6.56 -6.77 -8.86
C GLU A 56 8.01 -6.93 -9.34
N ILE A 57 8.95 -7.03 -8.39
CA ILE A 57 10.40 -6.98 -8.64
C ILE A 57 10.87 -8.13 -9.54
N SER A 58 10.29 -9.32 -9.40
CA SER A 58 10.69 -10.50 -10.18
C SER A 58 10.30 -10.41 -11.66
N SER A 59 9.24 -9.67 -11.98
CA SER A 59 8.70 -9.57 -13.34
C SER A 59 8.88 -8.18 -13.96
N GLY A 60 9.22 -7.17 -13.15
CA GLY A 60 9.23 -5.75 -13.54
C GLY A 60 7.83 -5.19 -13.84
N ARG A 61 6.77 -5.95 -13.54
CA ARG A 61 5.40 -5.53 -13.88
C ARG A 61 4.91 -4.51 -12.88
N THR A 62 4.41 -3.40 -13.39
CA THR A 62 3.73 -2.39 -12.59
C THR A 62 2.23 -2.66 -12.53
N ALA A 63 1.63 -2.34 -11.39
CA ALA A 63 0.20 -2.43 -11.17
C ALA A 63 -0.25 -1.43 -10.08
N SER A 64 -1.55 -1.22 -9.99
CA SER A 64 -2.16 -0.35 -8.98
C SER A 64 -3.23 -1.09 -8.20
N ALA A 65 -3.36 -0.79 -6.90
CA ALA A 65 -4.46 -1.27 -6.07
C ALA A 65 -5.26 -0.06 -5.54
N PRO A 66 -6.60 -0.07 -5.64
CA PRO A 66 -7.43 0.97 -5.04
C PRO A 66 -7.38 0.89 -3.52
N LEU A 67 -7.65 2.02 -2.87
CA LEU A 67 -7.93 2.05 -1.44
C LEU A 67 -9.23 1.28 -1.20
N GLU A 68 -9.13 0.12 -0.55
CA GLU A 68 -10.30 -0.60 -0.09
C GLU A 68 -10.69 -0.04 1.28
N GLU A 69 -11.64 0.89 1.25
CA GLU A 69 -12.30 1.37 2.45
C GLU A 69 -12.95 0.17 3.14
N GLN A 70 -12.58 -0.12 4.39
CA GLN A 70 -13.42 -0.96 5.23
C GLN A 70 -14.74 -0.22 5.35
N ALA A 71 -15.79 -0.72 4.68
CA ALA A 71 -17.15 -0.23 4.81
C ALA A 71 -17.49 -0.14 6.31
N GLY A 72 -17.40 1.06 6.88
CA GLY A 72 -17.41 1.20 8.34
C GLY A 72 -17.01 2.59 8.84
N GLY A 73 -17.93 3.56 8.69
CA GLY A 73 -18.03 4.65 9.66
C GLY A 73 -18.13 6.06 9.11
N SER A 74 -19.10 6.34 8.24
CA SER A 74 -19.73 7.67 8.28
C SER A 74 -20.56 7.74 9.58
N PRO A 75 -20.33 8.70 10.48
CA PRO A 75 -21.23 8.93 11.62
C PRO A 75 -22.62 9.42 11.17
#